data_AF-A0A820KK63-F1
#
_entry.id   AF-A0A820KK63-F1
#
_cell.length_a   1.000
_cell.length_b   1.000
_cell.length_c   1.000
_cell.angle_alpha   90.00
_cell.angle_beta   90.00
_cell.angle_gamma   90.00
#
_symmetry.space_group_name_H-M   'P 1'
#
loop_
_entity.id
_entity.type
_entity.pdbx_description
1 polymer ?
#
loop_
_entity_poly.entity_id
_entity_poly.type
_entity_poly.pdbx_seq_one_letter_code
_entity_poly.pdbx_strand_id
1 'polypeptide(L)'
;MWKKINYYDHELSVRSAICARLDSPYLYLRKFVILLEFSGSIYIWIPYSIIMIALHYTTIHEAMQYILLFTGFMFDIAIIGTTKFLIRRPRPIVNHNDVLAIGPDKFSFPSGRTSRAVFLLFYFIQTSFFKHLPSSFIIIWLSLVVASRLLLGRHYISDV
;
A
#
# COMPACT_ATOMS: atom_id res chain seq x y z
N MET A 1 -13.59 -27.11 -2.06
CA MET A 1 -12.21 -26.58 -2.07
C MET A 1 -12.16 -25.08 -1.77
N TRP A 2 -12.80 -24.24 -2.60
CA TRP A 2 -12.82 -22.77 -2.45
C TRP A 2 -13.29 -22.23 -1.09
N LYS A 3 -14.35 -22.80 -0.51
CA LYS A 3 -14.84 -22.42 0.83
C LYS A 3 -13.79 -22.66 1.94
N LYS A 4 -12.95 -23.69 1.78
CA LYS A 4 -11.91 -24.07 2.75
C LYS A 4 -10.72 -23.09 2.68
N ILE A 5 -10.35 -22.68 1.47
CA ILE A 5 -9.29 -21.67 1.24
C ILE A 5 -9.70 -20.33 1.84
N ASN A 6 -10.92 -19.86 1.56
CA ASN A 6 -11.44 -18.61 2.12
C ASN A 6 -11.52 -18.61 3.64
N TYR A 7 -11.82 -19.76 4.24
CA TYR A 7 -11.83 -19.91 5.70
C TYR A 7 -10.44 -19.74 6.30
N TYR A 8 -9.43 -20.44 5.76
CA TYR A 8 -8.05 -20.31 6.25
C TYR A 8 -7.50 -18.91 6.04
N ASP A 9 -7.75 -18.30 4.88
CA ASP A 9 -7.35 -16.92 4.59
C ASP A 9 -7.98 -15.95 5.60
N HIS A 10 -9.27 -16.11 5.90
CA HIS A 10 -9.95 -15.31 6.92
C HIS A 10 -9.32 -15.51 8.31
N GLU A 11 -9.13 -16.76 8.73
CA GLU A 11 -8.59 -17.08 10.06
C GLU A 11 -7.16 -16.54 10.25
N LEU A 12 -6.28 -16.76 9.27
CA LEU A 12 -4.91 -16.26 9.30
C LEU A 12 -4.87 -14.73 9.31
N SER A 13 -5.70 -14.07 8.48
CA SER A 13 -5.77 -12.61 8.42
C SER A 13 -6.26 -11.99 9.73
N VAL A 14 -7.23 -12.62 10.38
CA VAL A 14 -7.73 -12.18 11.70
C VAL A 14 -6.65 -12.36 12.76
N ARG A 15 -5.91 -13.49 12.74
CA ARG A 15 -4.80 -13.75 13.67
C ARG A 15 -3.65 -12.77 13.49
N SER A 16 -3.34 -12.36 12.25
CA SER A 16 -2.27 -11.40 11.97
C SER A 16 -2.58 -9.96 12.38
N ALA A 17 -3.85 -9.62 12.63
CA ALA A 17 -4.32 -8.28 12.99
C ALA A 17 -3.98 -7.86 14.44
N ILE A 18 -2.75 -8.11 14.88
CA ILE A 18 -2.28 -7.89 16.26
C ILE A 18 -2.21 -6.41 16.64
N CYS A 19 -2.07 -5.48 15.69
CA CYS A 19 -2.03 -4.03 15.95
C CYS A 19 -3.42 -3.38 15.85
N ALA A 20 -4.45 -4.13 15.45
CA ALA A 20 -5.82 -3.64 15.36
C ALA A 20 -6.62 -3.83 16.66
N ARG A 21 -6.31 -4.90 17.42
CA ARG A 21 -7.04 -5.30 18.63
C ARG A 21 -6.61 -4.42 19.82
N LEU A 22 -7.60 -3.89 20.54
CA LEU A 22 -7.35 -3.05 21.73
C LEU A 22 -6.70 -3.81 22.88
N ASP A 23 -7.01 -5.10 23.02
CA ASP A 23 -6.48 -5.96 24.09
C ASP A 23 -5.11 -6.57 23.79
N SER A 24 -4.50 -6.23 22.65
CA SER A 24 -3.22 -6.80 22.23
C SER A 24 -2.05 -6.08 22.89
N PRO A 25 -1.03 -6.81 23.38
CA PRO A 25 0.18 -6.19 23.92
C PRO A 25 0.95 -5.38 22.87
N TYR A 26 0.70 -5.60 21.58
CA TYR A 26 1.37 -4.91 20.46
C TYR A 26 0.67 -3.62 20.03
N LEU A 27 -0.37 -3.16 20.74
CA LEU A 27 -1.11 -1.95 20.39
C LEU A 27 -0.21 -0.69 20.33
N TYR A 28 0.87 -0.64 21.13
CA TYR A 28 1.82 0.48 21.11
C TYR A 28 2.49 0.65 19.73
N LEU A 29 2.69 -0.44 18.98
CA LEU A 29 3.25 -0.41 17.62
C LEU A 29 2.28 0.15 16.59
N ARG A 30 0.98 0.24 16.90
CA ARG A 30 -0.06 0.67 15.95
C ARG A 30 0.28 2.00 15.27
N LYS A 31 0.76 3.00 16.03
CA LYS A 31 1.16 4.30 15.46
C LYS A 31 2.30 4.17 14.46
N PHE A 32 3.32 3.37 14.79
CA PHE A 32 4.45 3.10 13.91
C PHE A 32 4.00 2.36 12.64
N VAL A 33 3.14 1.35 12.78
CA VAL A 33 2.61 0.60 11.64
C VAL A 33 1.75 1.48 10.72
N ILE A 34 0.95 2.41 11.28
CA ILE A 34 0.22 3.42 10.50
C ILE A 34 1.18 4.34 9.75
N LEU A 35 2.30 4.75 10.37
CA LEU A 35 3.31 5.60 9.72
C LEU A 35 3.99 4.86 8.57
N LEU A 36 4.37 3.60 8.76
CA LEU A 36 4.90 2.74 7.69
C LEU A 36 3.93 2.65 6.53
N GLU A 37 2.67 2.39 6.83
CA GLU A 37 1.61 2.31 5.84
C GLU A 37 1.41 3.63 5.09
N PHE A 38 1.58 4.76 5.77
CA PHE A 38 1.48 6.11 5.19
C PHE A 38 2.68 6.41 4.28
N SER A 39 3.88 5.89 4.59
CA SER A 39 5.10 6.11 3.79
C SER A 39 4.98 5.63 2.32
N GLY A 40 4.19 4.58 2.07
CA GLY A 40 3.88 4.09 0.72
C GLY A 40 2.59 4.68 0.12
N SER A 41 2.04 5.73 0.70
CA SER A 41 0.74 6.28 0.29
C SER A 41 0.84 7.27 -0.86
N ILE A 42 -0.21 7.31 -1.68
CA ILE A 42 -0.38 8.29 -2.77
C ILE A 42 -0.39 9.73 -2.27
N TYR A 43 -0.81 9.95 -1.01
CA TYR A 43 -0.83 11.28 -0.40
C TYR A 43 0.58 11.89 -0.25
N ILE A 44 1.63 11.05 -0.26
CA ILE A 44 3.03 11.51 -0.27
C ILE A 44 3.52 11.62 -1.71
N TRP A 45 3.41 10.53 -2.46
CA TRP A 45 4.14 10.40 -3.72
C TRP A 45 3.53 11.17 -4.89
N ILE A 46 2.21 11.37 -4.93
CA ILE A 46 1.58 12.19 -5.97
C ILE A 46 1.97 13.67 -5.82
N PRO A 47 1.76 14.33 -4.65
CA PRO A 47 2.23 15.70 -4.48
C PRO A 47 3.73 15.85 -4.71
N TYR A 48 4.53 14.89 -4.23
CA TYR A 48 5.96 14.87 -4.48
C TYR A 48 6.28 14.87 -5.99
N SER A 49 5.66 13.98 -6.77
CA SER A 49 5.89 13.93 -8.22
C SER A 49 5.51 15.24 -8.91
N ILE A 50 4.38 15.86 -8.55
CA ILE A 50 3.92 17.13 -9.15
C ILE A 50 4.89 18.27 -8.83
N ILE A 51 5.31 18.40 -7.57
CA ILE A 51 6.26 19.44 -7.15
C ILE A 51 7.58 19.26 -7.89
N MET A 52 8.09 18.03 -7.99
CA MET A 52 9.37 17.77 -8.64
C MET A 52 9.32 18.00 -10.16
N ILE A 53 8.19 17.70 -10.82
CA ILE A 53 7.96 18.08 -12.23
C ILE A 53 8.02 19.61 -12.37
N ALA A 54 7.35 20.35 -11.50
CA ALA A 54 7.33 21.81 -11.54
C ALA A 54 8.71 22.42 -11.31
N LEU A 55 9.53 21.83 -10.43
CA LEU A 55 10.90 22.31 -10.16
C LEU A 55 11.87 22.03 -11.31
N HIS A 56 11.67 20.95 -12.08
CA HIS A 56 12.56 20.55 -13.18
C HIS A 56 11.96 20.86 -14.56
N TYR A 57 11.04 21.83 -14.65
CA TYR A 57 10.30 22.12 -15.88
C TYR A 57 11.19 22.56 -17.06
N THR A 58 12.38 23.10 -16.78
CA THR A 58 13.34 23.57 -17.78
C THR A 58 14.15 22.44 -18.42
N THR A 59 14.26 21.30 -17.75
CA THR A 59 15.10 20.16 -18.14
C THR A 59 14.24 18.91 -18.28
N ILE A 60 13.75 18.66 -19.50
CA ILE A 60 12.81 17.55 -19.75
C ILE A 60 13.37 16.19 -19.33
N HIS A 61 14.69 15.98 -19.45
CA HIS A 61 15.34 14.75 -19.01
C HIS A 61 15.26 14.54 -17.49
N GLU A 62 15.38 15.61 -16.71
CA GLU A 62 15.31 15.56 -15.25
C GLU A 62 13.87 15.45 -14.76
N ALA A 63 12.92 16.10 -15.46
CA ALA A 63 11.49 15.99 -15.20
C ALA A 63 10.92 14.60 -15.57
N MET A 64 11.48 13.91 -16.57
CA MET A 64 10.94 12.67 -17.13
C MET A 64 10.71 11.59 -16.07
N GLN A 65 11.64 11.43 -15.12
CA GLN A 65 11.49 10.45 -14.04
C GLN A 65 10.22 10.74 -13.22
N TYR A 66 9.97 12.00 -12.85
CA TYR A 66 8.83 12.38 -12.04
C TYR A 66 7.52 12.30 -12.83
N ILE A 67 7.55 12.56 -14.14
CA ILE A 67 6.42 12.34 -15.05
C ILE A 67 6.07 10.84 -15.10
N LEU A 68 7.07 9.96 -15.25
CA LEU A 68 6.88 8.50 -15.23
C LEU A 68 6.34 8.01 -13.88
N LEU A 69 6.83 8.57 -12.77
CA LEU A 69 6.33 8.28 -11.44
C LEU A 69 4.83 8.66 -11.31
N PHE A 70 4.47 9.89 -11.70
CA PHE A 70 3.10 10.38 -11.64
C PHE A 70 2.16 9.55 -12.52
N THR A 71 2.55 9.32 -13.78
CA THR A 71 1.74 8.54 -14.74
C THR A 71 1.58 7.08 -14.29
N GLY A 72 2.62 6.47 -13.71
CA GLY A 72 2.55 5.14 -13.10
C GLY A 72 1.54 5.07 -11.96
N PHE A 73 1.48 6.09 -11.09
CA PHE A 73 0.45 6.17 -10.05
C PHE A 73 -0.96 6.32 -10.61
N MET A 74 -1.15 7.13 -11.66
CA MET A 74 -2.47 7.26 -12.30
C MET A 74 -2.94 5.93 -12.87
N PHE A 75 -2.02 5.18 -13.49
CA PHE A 75 -2.31 3.85 -14.02
C PHE A 75 -2.64 2.84 -12.93
N ASP A 76 -1.88 2.80 -11.83
CA ASP A 76 -2.19 1.96 -10.66
C ASP A 76 -3.59 2.27 -10.10
N ILE A 77 -3.91 3.55 -9.89
CA ILE A 77 -5.21 3.97 -9.35
C ILE A 77 -6.34 3.53 -10.28
N ALA A 78 -6.17 3.69 -11.60
CA ALA A 78 -7.16 3.26 -12.58
C ALA A 78 -7.39 1.74 -12.55
N ILE A 79 -6.32 0.93 -12.58
CA ILE A 79 -6.42 -0.53 -12.56
C ILE A 79 -6.99 -1.04 -11.24
N ILE A 80 -6.43 -0.58 -10.12
CA ILE A 80 -6.87 -1.05 -8.80
C ILE A 80 -8.30 -0.58 -8.52
N GLY A 81 -8.63 0.67 -8.87
CA GLY A 81 -9.97 1.22 -8.70
C GLY A 81 -11.01 0.44 -9.50
N THR A 82 -10.73 0.17 -10.78
CA THR A 82 -11.63 -0.63 -11.63
C THR A 82 -11.75 -2.07 -11.13
N THR A 83 -10.64 -2.71 -10.76
CA THR A 83 -10.65 -4.08 -10.21
C THR A 83 -11.45 -4.18 -8.92
N LYS A 84 -11.27 -3.22 -7.99
CA LYS A 84 -12.05 -3.13 -6.75
C LYS A 84 -13.54 -2.97 -7.04
N PHE A 85 -13.89 -2.16 -8.03
CA PHE A 85 -15.27 -1.94 -8.43
C PHE A 85 -15.93 -3.19 -9.05
N LEU A 86 -15.15 -4.03 -9.74
CA LEU A 86 -15.63 -5.28 -10.35
C LEU A 86 -15.79 -6.40 -9.32
N ILE A 87 -14.79 -6.63 -8.47
CA ILE A 87 -14.74 -7.79 -7.56
C ILE A 87 -15.55 -7.55 -6.29
N ARG A 88 -15.56 -6.31 -5.78
CA ARG A 88 -16.36 -5.88 -4.62
C ARG A 88 -16.24 -6.75 -3.36
N ARG A 89 -15.07 -7.35 -3.13
CA ARG A 89 -14.83 -8.19 -1.95
C ARG A 89 -14.96 -7.34 -0.66
N PRO A 90 -15.73 -7.79 0.36
CA PRO A 90 -15.86 -7.06 1.63
C PRO A 90 -14.56 -7.09 2.44
N ARG A 91 -14.35 -6.11 3.31
CA ARG A 91 -13.20 -6.05 4.24
C ARG A 91 -13.38 -6.96 5.48
N PRO A 92 -12.28 -7.40 6.10
CA PRO A 92 -12.33 -8.11 7.38
C PRO A 92 -12.92 -7.23 8.50
N ILE A 93 -13.75 -7.84 9.35
CA ILE A 93 -14.58 -7.16 10.37
C ILE A 93 -13.76 -6.75 11.62
N VAL A 94 -12.51 -7.19 11.73
CA VAL A 94 -11.67 -7.03 12.94
C VAL A 94 -11.42 -5.57 13.32
N ASN A 95 -11.49 -4.64 12.37
CA ASN A 95 -11.21 -3.21 12.62
C ASN A 95 -12.50 -2.39 12.60
N HIS A 96 -13.26 -2.44 13.70
CA HIS A 96 -14.53 -1.71 13.86
C HIS A 96 -14.39 -0.18 13.80
N ASN A 97 -13.19 0.37 14.02
CA ASN A 97 -12.91 1.81 14.09
C ASN A 97 -11.97 2.30 12.97
N ASP A 98 -12.04 1.72 11.77
CA ASP A 98 -11.20 2.19 10.65
C ASP A 98 -11.79 3.48 10.04
N VAL A 99 -11.50 4.62 10.67
CA VAL A 99 -11.93 5.97 10.26
C VAL A 99 -11.49 6.31 8.82
N LEU A 100 -10.53 5.56 8.26
CA LEU A 100 -9.97 5.74 6.92
C LEU A 100 -10.69 4.93 5.83
N ALA A 101 -11.73 4.15 6.16
CA ALA A 101 -12.47 3.33 5.21
C ALA A 101 -13.61 4.10 4.51
N ILE A 102 -13.28 5.14 3.74
CA ILE A 102 -14.26 5.97 3.01
C ILE A 102 -14.08 5.78 1.50
N GLY A 103 -15.17 5.56 0.75
CA GLY A 103 -15.18 5.51 -0.72
C GLY A 103 -14.74 4.16 -1.32
N PRO A 104 -13.94 4.12 -2.42
CA PRO A 104 -13.51 2.88 -3.08
C PRO A 104 -12.66 1.98 -2.19
N ASP A 105 -12.21 2.50 -1.04
CA ASP A 105 -11.61 1.73 0.02
C ASP A 105 -12.61 0.87 0.82
N LYS A 106 -13.90 0.87 0.50
CA LYS A 106 -14.85 -0.11 1.04
C LYS A 106 -14.50 -1.56 0.69
N PHE A 107 -13.85 -1.78 -0.46
CA PHE A 107 -13.49 -3.10 -0.94
C PHE A 107 -12.05 -3.47 -0.57
N SER A 108 -11.87 -4.76 -0.27
CA SER A 108 -10.61 -5.35 0.22
C SER A 108 -9.70 -5.78 -0.93
N PHE A 109 -10.23 -6.44 -1.95
CA PHE A 109 -9.43 -6.96 -3.05
C PHE A 109 -9.41 -6.02 -4.27
N PRO A 110 -8.24 -5.73 -4.87
CA PRO A 110 -6.88 -5.97 -4.37
C PRO A 110 -6.39 -4.87 -3.41
N SER A 111 -5.33 -5.13 -2.64
CA SER A 111 -4.70 -4.13 -1.77
C SER A 111 -3.97 -3.07 -2.59
N GLY A 112 -4.61 -1.91 -2.75
CA GLY A 112 -4.02 -0.78 -3.48
C GLY A 112 -2.70 -0.30 -2.88
N ARG A 113 -2.54 -0.32 -1.55
CA ARG A 113 -1.26 0.07 -0.93
C ARG A 113 -0.15 -0.94 -1.19
N THR A 114 -0.48 -2.23 -1.30
CA THR A 114 0.51 -3.24 -1.67
C THR A 114 0.94 -3.08 -3.12
N SER A 115 -0.02 -2.97 -4.05
CA SER A 115 0.25 -2.72 -5.48
C SER A 115 1.19 -1.53 -5.68
N ARG A 116 0.89 -0.42 -4.99
CA ARG A 116 1.71 0.79 -5.04
C ARG A 116 3.10 0.64 -4.44
N ALA A 117 3.22 -0.06 -3.32
CA ALA A 117 4.53 -0.31 -2.72
C ALA A 117 5.40 -1.15 -3.65
N VAL A 118 4.81 -2.15 -4.34
CA VAL A 118 5.49 -2.96 -5.35
C VAL A 118 5.89 -2.12 -6.56
N PHE A 119 4.99 -1.28 -7.08
CA PHE A 119 5.31 -0.33 -8.14
C PHE A 119 6.49 0.59 -7.76
N LEU A 120 6.45 1.18 -6.56
CA LEU A 120 7.52 2.03 -6.04
C LEU A 120 8.85 1.29 -5.89
N LEU A 121 8.85 0.04 -5.42
CA LEU A 121 10.06 -0.78 -5.35
C LEU A 121 10.72 -0.90 -6.73
N PHE A 122 9.96 -1.35 -7.73
CA PHE A 122 10.49 -1.52 -9.09
C PHE A 122 10.93 -0.19 -9.69
N TYR A 123 10.14 0.86 -9.48
CA TYR A 123 10.47 2.20 -9.96
C TYR A 123 11.79 2.71 -9.35
N PHE A 124 11.98 2.59 -8.03
CA PHE A 124 13.20 3.08 -7.36
C PHE A 124 14.46 2.31 -7.79
N ILE A 125 14.34 0.99 -7.95
CA ILE A 125 15.46 0.16 -8.42
C ILE A 125 15.82 0.54 -9.87
N GLN A 126 14.82 0.60 -10.75
CA GLN A 126 15.07 0.80 -12.18
C GLN A 126 15.58 2.20 -12.51
N THR A 127 15.08 3.23 -11.81
CA THR A 127 15.51 4.62 -12.03
C THR A 127 16.75 4.99 -11.23
N SER A 128 17.26 4.08 -10.38
CA SER A 128 18.30 4.38 -9.40
C SER A 128 17.96 5.63 -8.56
N PHE A 129 16.68 5.78 -8.23
CA PHE A 129 16.13 6.97 -7.55
C PHE A 129 16.89 7.27 -6.24
N PHE A 130 17.20 6.21 -5.50
CA PHE A 130 18.03 6.27 -4.30
C PHE A 130 19.42 5.69 -4.57
N LYS A 131 20.25 6.40 -5.35
CA LYS A 131 21.61 5.95 -5.76
C LYS A 131 22.49 5.42 -4.62
N HIS A 132 22.33 5.99 -3.43
CA HIS A 132 23.14 5.64 -2.26
C HIS A 132 22.51 4.59 -1.34
N LEU A 133 21.26 4.18 -1.61
CA LEU A 133 20.54 3.25 -0.76
C LEU A 133 20.59 1.84 -1.38
N PRO A 134 21.01 0.80 -0.65
CA PRO A 134 21.02 -0.56 -1.18
C PRO A 134 19.59 -1.03 -1.49
N SER A 135 19.43 -1.82 -2.55
CA SER A 135 18.13 -2.41 -2.92
C SER A 135 17.50 -3.24 -1.80
N SER A 136 18.32 -3.87 -0.95
CA SER A 136 17.86 -4.61 0.23
C SER A 136 17.04 -3.76 1.19
N PHE A 137 17.42 -2.50 1.42
CA PHE A 137 16.65 -1.59 2.28
C PHE A 137 15.27 -1.28 1.70
N ILE A 138 15.19 -1.11 0.37
CA ILE A 138 13.92 -0.86 -0.32
C ILE A 138 13.01 -2.10 -0.25
N ILE A 139 13.59 -3.30 -0.36
CA ILE A 139 12.85 -4.58 -0.22
C ILE A 139 12.35 -4.77 1.22
N ILE A 140 13.16 -4.43 2.22
CA ILE A 140 12.75 -4.45 3.63
C ILE A 140 11.60 -3.47 3.85
N TRP A 141 11.72 -2.24 3.33
CA TRP A 141 10.65 -1.25 3.40
C TRP A 141 9.36 -1.76 2.75
N LEU A 142 9.42 -2.34 1.55
CA LEU A 142 8.25 -2.97 0.89
C LEU A 142 7.61 -4.01 1.83
N SER A 143 8.43 -4.92 2.35
CA SER A 143 7.95 -6.01 3.22
C SER A 143 7.26 -5.47 4.47
N LEU A 144 7.77 -4.38 5.05
CA LEU A 144 7.16 -3.69 6.19
C LEU A 144 5.83 -3.01 5.82
N VAL A 145 5.74 -2.37 4.65
CA VAL A 145 4.49 -1.76 4.16
C VAL A 145 3.43 -2.83 3.88
N VAL A 146 3.82 -3.95 3.28
CA VAL A 146 2.96 -5.12 3.03
C VAL A 146 2.46 -5.70 4.36
N ALA A 147 3.37 -5.95 5.30
CA ALA A 147 3.03 -6.45 6.63
C ALA A 147 2.07 -5.50 7.37
N SER A 148 2.22 -4.18 7.20
CA SER A 148 1.34 -3.20 7.84
C SER A 148 -0.14 -3.41 7.51
N ARG A 149 -0.46 -3.90 6.31
CA ARG A 149 -1.84 -4.18 5.87
C ARG A 149 -2.49 -5.29 6.71
N LEU A 150 -1.69 -6.32 7.01
CA LEU A 150 -2.11 -7.49 7.77
C LEU A 150 -2.13 -7.19 9.28
N LEU A 151 -1.11 -6.49 9.77
CA LEU A 151 -0.99 -6.10 11.19
C LEU A 151 -2.13 -5.19 11.66
N LEU A 152 -2.58 -4.28 10.79
CA LEU A 152 -3.74 -3.41 11.04
C LEU A 152 -5.08 -4.08 10.70
N GLY A 153 -5.07 -5.33 10.24
CA GLY A 153 -6.28 -6.09 9.93
C GLY A 153 -7.16 -5.44 8.87
N ARG A 154 -6.57 -4.76 7.88
CA ARG A 154 -7.31 -4.01 6.85
C ARG A 154 -7.62 -4.83 5.60
N HIS A 155 -6.81 -5.85 5.35
CA HIS A 155 -6.89 -6.72 4.18
C HIS A 155 -6.68 -8.16 4.57
N TYR A 156 -7.17 -9.06 3.72
CA TYR A 156 -6.85 -10.46 3.81
C TYR A 156 -5.45 -10.74 3.24
N ILE A 157 -4.84 -11.85 3.62
CA ILE A 157 -3.55 -12.29 3.09
C ILE A 157 -3.63 -12.45 1.57
N SER A 158 -4.74 -12.98 1.06
CA SER A 158 -4.95 -13.10 -0.39
C SER A 158 -5.16 -11.78 -1.14
N ASP A 159 -5.40 -10.65 -0.45
CA ASP A 159 -5.53 -9.33 -1.11
C ASP A 159 -4.19 -8.62 -1.32
N VAL A 160 -3.16 -9.06 -0.59
CA VAL A 160 -1.85 -8.42 -0.44
C VAL A 160 -0.84 -9.16 -1.30
#